data_AF-W7EHQ5-F1
#
_entry.id   AF-W7EHQ5-F1
#
_cell.length_a   1.000
_cell.length_b   1.000
_cell.length_c   1.000
_cell.angle_alpha   90.00
_cell.angle_beta   90.00
_cell.angle_gamma   90.00
#
_symmetry.space_group_name_H-M   'P 1'
#
loop_
_entity.id
_entity.type
_entity.pdbx_description
1 polymer ?
#
loop_
_entity_poly.entity_id
_entity_poly.type
_entity_poly.pdbx_seq_one_letter_code
_entity_poly.pdbx_strand_id
1 'polypeptide(L)'
;MKSVASLSAAAAILAGSADAFWRMPSHGRTALARLDPIVDKGVASSHAHTIHGGNNFGASTTYEDLRNSECTSAQFEDDKSAYWTPTLHFVHENGKTEIVPQVGGMLAYYLLQGDNIKAFPKGFMMLAGDPHQRNFTLPVPDPPVYAWTDEDKTQRALAAKSIGMNCLNYARAPEGSRYRHTFPSKEFLDAECTDGIRAEMLFPSCWNGKDLDILDHKSHVAYPSMLDGGSCPDGFPVRLPTLFYETIWNTYAFKGQAGQFVWSNGDPTGCGYHADFMNGWDIDTLQSAVDTCTNLSGRTEDCPVFAGRLQSEQKQDSCKVEKLPKFLDSDNCAGPANGLCGNNPIQYGPEYAKPNAPSGDKPEAKPTLSSASLPTLSYAPARSMGAGGISVYNVADKPTPAAEYNSYPEITPAAQPPKEAVKEEAPKDEKDDGIVSTTTYTKDGVVYVVAIKEVEVYVTDPLRRRHAHAHRRNIGKH
;
A
#
# COMPACT_ATOMS: atom_id res chain seq x y z
N MET A 1 46.48 -26.91 44.08
CA MET A 1 46.33 -25.48 43.73
C MET A 1 46.24 -25.39 42.22
N LYS A 2 45.11 -24.85 41.71
CA LYS A 2 44.90 -24.07 40.47
C LYS A 2 45.43 -24.65 39.14
N SER A 3 44.71 -24.69 38.02
CA SER A 3 43.38 -24.22 37.64
C SER A 3 43.10 -24.85 36.27
N VAL A 4 41.93 -25.46 36.06
CA VAL A 4 41.45 -25.85 34.73
C VAL A 4 40.74 -24.62 34.18
N ALA A 5 41.27 -24.03 33.11
CA ALA A 5 40.63 -22.90 32.44
C ALA A 5 39.54 -23.44 31.51
N SER A 6 38.30 -23.38 31.96
CA SER A 6 37.13 -23.58 31.11
C SER A 6 36.99 -22.38 30.17
N LEU A 7 37.22 -22.58 28.87
CA LEU A 7 36.72 -21.67 27.85
C LEU A 7 35.20 -21.82 27.78
N SER A 8 34.47 -20.93 28.45
CA SER A 8 33.05 -20.71 28.15
C SER A 8 32.96 -20.05 26.78
N ALA A 9 32.65 -20.84 25.75
CA ALA A 9 32.17 -20.29 24.49
C ALA A 9 30.80 -19.65 24.74
N ALA A 10 30.78 -18.32 24.87
CA ALA A 10 29.56 -17.56 24.75
C ALA A 10 29.10 -17.68 23.30
N ALA A 11 28.19 -18.61 23.02
CA ALA A 11 27.42 -18.62 21.80
C ALA A 11 26.54 -17.36 21.82
N ALA A 12 26.98 -16.30 21.13
CA ALA A 12 26.09 -15.23 20.74
C ALA A 12 25.04 -15.86 19.82
N ILE A 13 23.82 -16.02 20.34
CA ILE A 13 22.65 -16.35 19.53
C ILE A 13 22.46 -15.15 18.61
N LEU A 14 23.01 -15.22 17.40
CA LEU A 14 22.53 -14.43 16.28
C LEU A 14 21.10 -14.93 16.06
N ALA A 15 20.12 -14.22 16.62
CA ALA A 15 18.73 -14.35 16.22
C ALA A 15 18.67 -13.86 14.77
N GLY A 16 18.91 -14.77 13.83
CA GLY A 16 18.46 -14.58 12.46
C GLY A 16 16.95 -14.56 12.53
N SER A 17 16.33 -13.43 12.20
CA SER A 17 14.91 -13.37 11.91
C SER A 17 14.62 -14.46 10.89
N ALA A 18 13.89 -15.50 11.29
CA ALA A 18 13.43 -16.48 10.34
C ALA A 18 12.51 -15.75 9.35
N ASP A 19 12.79 -15.84 8.05
CA ASP A 19 12.00 -15.31 6.93
C ASP A 19 10.67 -16.07 6.77
N ALA A 20 9.98 -16.26 7.89
CA ALA A 20 8.75 -17.01 8.01
C ALA A 20 7.57 -16.23 7.42
N PHE A 21 6.67 -16.95 6.76
CA PHE A 21 5.50 -16.37 6.12
C PHE A 21 4.53 -17.46 5.68
N TRP A 22 3.31 -17.05 5.32
CA TRP A 22 2.48 -17.81 4.42
C TRP A 22 1.88 -16.90 3.36
N ARG A 23 1.48 -17.51 2.26
CA ARG A 23 0.76 -16.88 1.16
C ARG A 23 -0.66 -17.40 1.24
N MET A 24 -1.64 -16.51 1.35
CA MET A 24 -3.06 -16.84 1.33
C MET A 24 -3.60 -16.59 -0.08
N PRO A 25 -3.74 -17.62 -0.93
CA PRO A 25 -4.39 -17.45 -2.23
C PRO A 25 -5.83 -17.03 -2.02
N SER A 26 -6.27 -16.06 -2.82
CA SER A 26 -7.67 -15.67 -2.91
C SER A 26 -8.10 -15.73 -4.37
N HIS A 27 -8.60 -16.91 -4.78
CA HIS A 27 -8.97 -17.15 -6.17
C HIS A 27 -10.26 -16.42 -6.55
N GLY A 28 -10.23 -15.81 -7.75
CA GLY A 28 -11.33 -15.00 -8.26
C GLY A 28 -11.57 -13.75 -7.41
N ARG A 29 -12.68 -13.07 -7.66
CA ARG A 29 -13.09 -11.87 -6.91
C ARG A 29 -14.46 -12.06 -6.28
N THR A 30 -14.62 -11.65 -5.04
CA THR A 30 -15.91 -11.64 -4.34
C THR A 30 -16.82 -10.53 -4.90
N ALA A 31 -16.26 -9.39 -5.32
CA ALA A 31 -16.98 -8.34 -6.04
C ALA A 31 -16.07 -7.50 -6.97
N LEU A 32 -16.69 -6.85 -7.95
CA LEU A 32 -16.12 -5.77 -8.76
C LEU A 32 -17.10 -4.60 -8.70
N ALA A 33 -16.79 -3.57 -7.91
CA ALA A 33 -17.75 -2.51 -7.61
C ALA A 33 -17.07 -1.25 -7.06
N ARG A 34 -17.76 -0.12 -7.10
CA ARG A 34 -17.38 1.10 -6.36
C ARG A 34 -17.81 1.00 -4.90
N LEU A 35 -17.21 0.05 -4.18
CA LEU A 35 -17.41 -0.17 -2.75
C LEU A 35 -16.09 0.06 -2.02
N ASP A 36 -16.17 0.85 -0.96
CA ASP A 36 -15.07 1.11 -0.02
C ASP A 36 -15.67 1.47 1.35
N PRO A 37 -15.78 0.50 2.27
CA PRO A 37 -16.34 0.74 3.60
C PRO A 37 -15.41 1.50 4.55
N ILE A 38 -14.14 1.73 4.18
CA ILE A 38 -13.18 2.52 4.96
C ILE A 38 -13.33 3.98 4.57
N VAL A 39 -13.11 4.33 3.30
CA VAL A 39 -13.02 5.72 2.83
C VAL A 39 -14.39 6.30 2.47
N ASP A 40 -15.16 5.57 1.66
CA ASP A 40 -16.43 6.04 1.08
C ASP A 40 -17.64 5.34 1.74
N LYS A 41 -17.65 5.32 3.07
CA LYS A 41 -18.62 4.54 3.86
C LYS A 41 -20.07 4.90 3.56
N GLY A 42 -20.85 3.88 3.18
CA GLY A 42 -22.28 3.96 2.92
C GLY A 42 -22.66 4.57 1.57
N VAL A 43 -21.68 4.98 0.77
CA VAL A 43 -21.90 5.60 -0.55
C VAL A 43 -21.11 4.85 -1.64
N ALA A 44 -21.29 5.26 -2.89
CA ALA A 44 -20.49 4.71 -3.98
C ALA A 44 -19.09 5.31 -3.94
N SER A 45 -18.06 4.47 -3.96
CA SER A 45 -16.68 4.95 -3.95
C SER A 45 -16.36 5.82 -5.18
N SER A 46 -15.39 6.72 -5.02
CA SER A 46 -14.85 7.56 -6.10
C SER A 46 -14.35 6.74 -7.30
N HIS A 47 -13.97 5.48 -7.10
CA HIS A 47 -13.54 4.57 -8.15
C HIS A 47 -13.84 3.11 -7.82
N ALA A 48 -13.60 2.21 -8.77
CA ALA A 48 -13.97 0.79 -8.66
C ALA A 48 -12.83 -0.08 -8.13
N HIS A 49 -13.18 -1.00 -7.23
CA HIS A 49 -12.25 -1.95 -6.63
C HIS A 49 -12.51 -3.38 -7.12
N THR A 50 -11.44 -4.17 -7.14
CA THR A 50 -11.51 -5.63 -7.12
C THR A 50 -11.45 -6.07 -5.68
N ILE A 51 -12.42 -6.87 -5.24
CA ILE A 51 -12.60 -7.22 -3.84
C ILE A 51 -12.44 -8.73 -3.68
N HIS A 52 -11.62 -9.14 -2.72
CA HIS A 52 -11.34 -10.51 -2.34
C HIS A 52 -11.68 -10.70 -0.84
N GLY A 53 -11.91 -11.93 -0.42
CA GLY A 53 -12.30 -12.27 0.95
C GLY A 53 -13.77 -12.62 1.15
N GLY A 54 -14.29 -12.32 2.35
CA GLY A 54 -15.65 -12.67 2.80
C GLY A 54 -16.78 -12.06 1.94
N ASN A 55 -17.86 -12.82 1.71
CA ASN A 55 -18.99 -12.36 0.87
C ASN A 55 -19.95 -11.36 1.51
N ASN A 56 -19.87 -11.12 2.82
CA ASN A 56 -20.68 -10.09 3.47
C ASN A 56 -20.03 -8.69 3.38
N PHE A 57 -19.23 -8.47 2.34
CA PHE A 57 -18.63 -7.19 2.01
C PHE A 57 -19.66 -6.26 1.35
N GLY A 58 -19.64 -4.97 1.71
CA GLY A 58 -20.61 -3.98 1.29
C GLY A 58 -20.17 -2.56 1.65
N ALA A 59 -21.07 -1.60 1.46
CA ALA A 59 -20.74 -0.17 1.59
C ALA A 59 -20.42 0.27 3.03
N SER A 60 -20.82 -0.49 4.05
CA SER A 60 -20.63 -0.15 5.47
C SER A 60 -20.22 -1.35 6.31
N THR A 61 -19.39 -2.23 5.75
CA THR A 61 -18.94 -3.47 6.39
C THR A 61 -18.27 -3.24 7.73
N THR A 62 -18.54 -4.13 8.69
CA THR A 62 -17.87 -4.24 9.99
C THR A 62 -17.10 -5.56 10.11
N TYR A 63 -16.30 -5.70 11.17
CA TYR A 63 -15.65 -6.98 11.48
C TYR A 63 -16.67 -8.11 11.67
N GLU A 64 -17.78 -7.83 12.38
CA GLU A 64 -18.85 -8.79 12.60
C GLU A 64 -19.49 -9.23 11.29
N ASP A 65 -19.71 -8.30 10.35
CA ASP A 65 -20.22 -8.64 9.02
C ASP A 65 -19.28 -9.61 8.31
N LEU A 66 -17.98 -9.32 8.29
CA LEU A 66 -16.96 -10.20 7.71
C LEU A 66 -16.97 -11.57 8.37
N ARG A 67 -16.92 -11.66 9.70
CA ARG A 67 -17.00 -12.94 10.43
C ARG A 67 -18.28 -13.73 10.15
N ASN A 68 -19.38 -13.05 9.85
CA ASN A 68 -20.66 -13.67 9.48
C ASN A 68 -20.76 -14.04 7.98
N SER A 69 -19.69 -13.85 7.20
CA SER A 69 -19.67 -14.26 5.78
C SER A 69 -19.81 -15.77 5.62
N GLU A 70 -20.78 -16.21 4.82
CA GLU A 70 -21.02 -17.62 4.55
C GLU A 70 -19.89 -18.27 3.74
N CYS A 71 -19.24 -17.51 2.86
CA CYS A 71 -18.08 -17.94 2.09
C CYS A 71 -16.95 -16.91 2.15
N THR A 72 -15.77 -17.27 1.65
CA THR A 72 -14.65 -16.38 1.41
C THR A 72 -13.95 -16.83 0.13
N SER A 73 -13.36 -15.90 -0.62
CA SER A 73 -12.46 -16.27 -1.73
C SER A 73 -11.06 -16.66 -1.25
N ALA A 74 -10.71 -16.51 0.03
CA ALA A 74 -9.41 -16.95 0.58
C ALA A 74 -9.32 -18.48 0.72
N GLN A 75 -8.15 -19.09 0.49
CA GLN A 75 -7.97 -20.54 0.52
C GLN A 75 -8.26 -21.17 1.89
N PHE A 76 -8.00 -20.47 2.99
CA PHE A 76 -8.37 -20.92 4.32
C PHE A 76 -9.75 -20.38 4.69
N GLU A 77 -10.71 -21.28 4.94
CA GLU A 77 -12.13 -20.91 5.08
C GLU A 77 -12.44 -19.96 6.24
N ASP A 78 -11.59 -19.95 7.28
CA ASP A 78 -11.76 -19.06 8.43
C ASP A 78 -11.27 -17.64 8.20
N ASP A 79 -10.47 -17.42 7.16
CA ASP A 79 -10.06 -16.08 6.78
C ASP A 79 -11.22 -15.39 6.04
N LYS A 80 -12.00 -14.62 6.80
CA LYS A 80 -13.09 -13.82 6.27
C LYS A 80 -12.70 -12.35 6.08
N SER A 81 -11.42 -12.02 6.16
CA SER A 81 -10.94 -10.65 5.95
C SER A 81 -11.33 -10.13 4.58
N ALA A 82 -11.34 -8.82 4.41
CA ALA A 82 -11.55 -8.20 3.11
C ALA A 82 -10.26 -7.54 2.64
N TYR A 83 -9.95 -7.79 1.37
CA TYR A 83 -8.76 -7.30 0.69
C TYR A 83 -9.22 -6.69 -0.63
N TRP A 84 -8.89 -5.42 -0.88
CA TRP A 84 -9.26 -4.80 -2.16
C TRP A 84 -8.22 -3.82 -2.65
N THR A 85 -8.21 -3.65 -3.98
CA THR A 85 -7.30 -2.76 -4.71
C THR A 85 -8.06 -2.10 -5.86
N PRO A 86 -7.59 -0.98 -6.43
CA PRO A 86 -8.16 -0.45 -7.65
C PRO A 86 -8.02 -1.46 -8.80
N THR A 87 -8.90 -1.34 -9.79
CA THR A 87 -8.96 -2.23 -10.94
C THR A 87 -8.15 -1.66 -12.10
N LEU A 88 -7.48 -2.52 -12.87
CA LEU A 88 -6.74 -2.08 -14.05
C LEU A 88 -7.66 -2.09 -15.27
N HIS A 89 -7.64 -1.01 -16.04
CA HIS A 89 -8.40 -0.89 -17.29
C HIS A 89 -7.46 -0.62 -18.46
N PHE A 90 -7.81 -1.15 -19.62
CA PHE A 90 -7.25 -0.72 -20.90
C PHE A 90 -8.14 0.35 -21.52
N VAL A 91 -7.54 1.49 -21.88
CA VAL A 91 -8.19 2.61 -22.54
C VAL A 91 -7.82 2.59 -24.01
N HIS A 92 -8.79 2.26 -24.87
CA HIS A 92 -8.65 2.19 -26.32
C HIS A 92 -8.54 3.59 -26.94
N GLU A 93 -7.97 3.69 -28.15
CA GLU A 93 -7.92 4.95 -28.93
C GLU A 93 -9.29 5.60 -29.16
N ASN A 94 -10.35 4.78 -29.25
CA ASN A 94 -11.71 5.28 -29.42
C ASN A 94 -12.34 5.84 -28.12
N GLY A 95 -11.60 5.81 -26.99
CA GLY A 95 -12.02 6.27 -25.67
C GLY A 95 -12.83 5.24 -24.86
N LYS A 96 -13.05 4.03 -25.41
CA LYS A 96 -13.66 2.94 -24.63
C LYS A 96 -12.67 2.40 -23.62
N THR A 97 -13.19 1.97 -22.48
CA THR A 97 -12.43 1.33 -21.41
C THR A 97 -12.97 -0.07 -21.17
N GLU A 98 -12.09 -1.02 -20.88
CA GLU A 98 -12.48 -2.34 -20.37
C GLU A 98 -11.47 -2.84 -19.35
N ILE A 99 -11.93 -3.66 -18.42
CA ILE A 99 -11.08 -4.20 -17.38
C ILE A 99 -10.02 -5.14 -17.99
N VAL A 100 -8.79 -5.03 -17.53
CA VAL A 100 -7.74 -6.00 -17.84
C VAL A 100 -8.05 -7.29 -17.08
N PRO A 101 -7.99 -8.48 -17.70
CA PRO A 101 -8.25 -9.72 -16.97
C PRO A 101 -7.23 -9.95 -15.85
N GLN A 102 -7.71 -10.35 -14.67
CA GLN A 102 -6.83 -10.88 -13.62
C GLN A 102 -6.51 -12.35 -13.88
N VAL A 103 -5.30 -12.78 -13.53
CA VAL A 103 -4.86 -14.18 -13.59
C VAL A 103 -4.80 -14.74 -12.17
N GLY A 104 -5.63 -15.76 -11.89
CA GLY A 104 -5.59 -16.48 -10.61
C GLY A 104 -6.21 -15.76 -9.40
N GLY A 105 -6.50 -14.46 -9.48
CA GLY A 105 -7.06 -13.66 -8.38
C GLY A 105 -5.98 -12.82 -7.69
N MET A 106 -5.98 -12.83 -6.36
CA MET A 106 -5.01 -12.10 -5.53
C MET A 106 -4.31 -13.05 -4.57
N LEU A 107 -3.03 -12.80 -4.29
CA LEU A 107 -2.28 -13.49 -3.26
C LEU A 107 -1.95 -12.51 -2.13
N ALA A 108 -2.46 -12.79 -0.92
CA ALA A 108 -2.14 -12.00 0.28
C ALA A 108 -1.05 -12.72 1.08
N TYR A 109 0.13 -12.15 1.14
CA TYR A 109 1.22 -12.66 1.97
C TYR A 109 1.07 -12.10 3.38
N TYR A 110 1.33 -12.95 4.36
CA TYR A 110 1.51 -12.57 5.75
C TYR A 110 2.98 -12.82 6.10
N LEU A 111 3.79 -11.76 5.97
CA LEU A 111 5.23 -11.84 6.22
C LEU A 111 5.50 -11.62 7.70
N LEU A 112 6.22 -12.55 8.32
CA LEU A 112 6.54 -12.52 9.74
C LEU A 112 7.90 -11.85 9.97
N GLN A 113 8.01 -10.59 9.53
CA GLN A 113 9.24 -9.81 9.59
C GLN A 113 9.40 -9.09 10.93
N GLY A 114 10.37 -9.53 11.73
CA GLY A 114 10.70 -8.96 13.04
C GLY A 114 10.27 -9.85 14.20
N ASP A 115 10.40 -9.34 15.41
CA ASP A 115 10.14 -10.10 16.64
C ASP A 115 8.79 -9.75 17.28
N ASN A 116 8.25 -10.67 18.08
CA ASN A 116 7.05 -10.48 18.91
C ASN A 116 5.81 -10.02 18.12
N ILE A 117 5.65 -10.53 16.91
CA ILE A 117 4.56 -10.19 16.00
C ILE A 117 3.20 -10.52 16.63
N LYS A 118 2.26 -9.58 16.52
CA LYS A 118 0.90 -9.70 17.05
C LYS A 118 -0.11 -9.75 15.92
N ALA A 119 -1.05 -10.69 16.01
CA ALA A 119 -2.19 -10.76 15.13
C ALA A 119 -2.92 -9.41 15.07
N PHE A 120 -3.49 -9.09 13.91
CA PHE A 120 -4.36 -7.92 13.77
C PHE A 120 -5.49 -8.01 14.78
N PRO A 121 -5.76 -6.94 15.57
CA PRO A 121 -6.85 -6.96 16.53
C PRO A 121 -8.22 -6.99 15.84
N LYS A 122 -9.25 -7.35 16.60
CA LYS A 122 -10.64 -7.29 16.14
C LYS A 122 -10.98 -5.88 15.67
N GLY A 123 -11.57 -5.75 14.48
CA GLY A 123 -11.96 -4.45 13.91
C GLY A 123 -10.82 -3.63 13.30
N PHE A 124 -9.61 -4.17 13.23
CA PHE A 124 -8.47 -3.50 12.63
C PHE A 124 -8.66 -3.28 11.12
N MET A 125 -8.33 -2.08 10.65
CA MET A 125 -8.38 -1.69 9.25
C MET A 125 -7.16 -0.83 8.92
N MET A 126 -6.68 -0.88 7.67
CA MET A 126 -5.59 -0.01 7.23
C MET A 126 -5.54 0.14 5.72
N LEU A 127 -4.93 1.24 5.28
CA LEU A 127 -4.65 1.55 3.88
C LEU A 127 -3.14 1.56 3.61
N ALA A 128 -2.74 1.15 2.42
CA ALA A 128 -1.38 1.29 1.91
C ALA A 128 -1.39 1.95 0.52
N GLY A 129 -0.37 2.78 0.23
CA GLY A 129 -0.29 3.57 -1.01
C GLY A 129 -1.05 4.90 -0.93
N ASP A 130 -1.11 5.60 -2.06
CA ASP A 130 -1.78 6.89 -2.19
C ASP A 130 -2.54 6.99 -3.53
N PRO A 131 -3.89 7.00 -3.54
CA PRO A 131 -4.68 6.99 -4.76
C PRO A 131 -4.51 8.25 -5.63
N HIS A 132 -3.91 9.32 -5.11
CA HIS A 132 -3.73 10.58 -5.81
C HIS A 132 -2.30 10.79 -6.34
N GLN A 133 -1.36 9.92 -5.99
CA GLN A 133 0.01 10.03 -6.49
C GLN A 133 0.05 9.77 -8.00
N ARG A 134 0.76 10.63 -8.76
CA ARG A 134 0.93 10.54 -10.22
C ARG A 134 2.38 10.66 -10.66
N ASN A 135 3.32 10.54 -9.72
CA ASN A 135 4.73 10.72 -9.99
C ASN A 135 5.58 9.90 -9.02
N PHE A 136 6.69 9.35 -9.48
CA PHE A 136 7.68 8.71 -8.64
C PHE A 136 9.02 9.40 -8.84
N THR A 137 9.58 9.96 -7.76
CA THR A 137 10.76 10.84 -7.83
C THR A 137 12.00 10.25 -7.18
N LEU A 138 11.91 9.06 -6.59
CA LEU A 138 13.05 8.38 -5.97
C LEU A 138 13.82 7.57 -7.02
N PRO A 139 15.06 7.14 -6.74
CA PRO A 139 15.81 6.29 -7.66
C PRO A 139 15.07 4.98 -7.96
N VAL A 140 15.12 4.53 -9.21
CA VAL A 140 14.57 3.25 -9.67
C VAL A 140 15.66 2.50 -10.48
N PRO A 141 16.00 1.25 -10.13
CA PRO A 141 15.51 0.51 -8.97
C PRO A 141 15.97 1.14 -7.66
N ASP A 142 15.27 0.79 -6.58
CA ASP A 142 15.65 1.23 -5.24
C ASP A 142 17.12 0.90 -4.94
N PRO A 143 17.88 1.83 -4.35
CA PRO A 143 19.23 1.54 -3.88
C PRO A 143 19.15 0.46 -2.79
N PRO A 144 20.22 -0.33 -2.60
CA PRO A 144 20.24 -1.30 -1.51
C PRO A 144 20.09 -0.61 -0.15
N VAL A 145 19.43 -1.28 0.81
CA VAL A 145 19.08 -0.70 2.12
C VAL A 145 20.27 -0.08 2.87
N TYR A 146 21.48 -0.66 2.74
CA TYR A 146 22.68 -0.11 3.37
C TYR A 146 23.08 1.29 2.84
N ALA A 147 22.62 1.65 1.65
CA ALA A 147 22.86 2.94 1.01
C ALA A 147 21.74 3.95 1.27
N TRP A 148 20.66 3.56 1.96
CA TRP A 148 19.55 4.46 2.27
C TRP A 148 19.97 5.55 3.25
N THR A 149 19.71 6.78 2.86
CA THR A 149 19.84 7.98 3.68
C THR A 149 18.62 8.15 4.59
N ASP A 150 18.61 9.20 5.41
CA ASP A 150 17.43 9.52 6.23
C ASP A 150 16.24 9.96 5.37
N GLU A 151 16.49 10.55 4.20
CA GLU A 151 15.45 10.96 3.24
C GLU A 151 14.72 9.73 2.67
N ASP A 152 15.46 8.67 2.36
CA ASP A 152 14.93 7.38 1.86
C ASP A 152 14.09 6.64 2.91
N LYS A 153 14.28 6.96 4.20
CA LYS A 153 13.61 6.31 5.35
C LYS A 153 12.44 7.13 5.90
N THR A 154 12.11 8.26 5.30
CA THR A 154 10.88 8.98 5.64
C THR A 154 9.67 8.09 5.34
N GLN A 155 8.60 8.20 6.14
CA GLN A 155 7.38 7.40 5.91
C GLN A 155 6.80 7.63 4.51
N ARG A 156 6.95 8.84 3.96
CA ARG A 156 6.58 9.15 2.57
C ARG A 156 7.42 8.38 1.55
N ALA A 157 8.75 8.33 1.73
CA ALA A 157 9.63 7.60 0.83
C ALA A 157 9.37 6.09 0.90
N LEU A 158 9.21 5.55 2.12
CA LEU A 158 8.87 4.15 2.35
C LEU A 158 7.52 3.78 1.72
N ALA A 159 6.49 4.62 1.88
CA ALA A 159 5.19 4.42 1.25
C ALA A 159 5.24 4.47 -0.29
N ALA A 160 6.11 5.29 -0.88
CA ALA A 160 6.30 5.29 -2.32
C ALA A 160 6.98 4.00 -2.81
N LYS A 161 8.00 3.53 -2.07
CA LYS A 161 8.76 2.30 -2.36
C LYS A 161 7.97 1.01 -2.11
N SER A 162 6.82 1.09 -1.43
CA SER A 162 5.98 -0.08 -1.12
C SER A 162 5.15 -0.59 -2.30
N ILE A 163 5.14 0.14 -3.42
CA ILE A 163 4.41 -0.17 -4.65
C ILE A 163 5.30 -0.97 -5.62
N GLY A 164 4.75 -1.98 -6.29
CA GLY A 164 5.43 -2.69 -7.38
C GLY A 164 4.59 -2.83 -8.64
N MET A 165 5.19 -2.63 -9.81
CA MET A 165 4.59 -2.71 -11.15
C MET A 165 5.43 -3.59 -12.07
N ASN A 166 5.65 -4.83 -11.64
CA ASN A 166 6.67 -5.70 -12.19
C ASN A 166 6.23 -6.39 -13.48
N CYS A 167 7.14 -6.44 -14.45
CA CYS A 167 6.97 -7.13 -15.71
C CYS A 167 7.08 -8.65 -15.54
N LEU A 168 6.06 -9.40 -15.96
CA LEU A 168 6.10 -10.86 -15.93
C LEU A 168 6.46 -11.43 -17.30
N ASN A 169 7.44 -12.34 -17.27
CA ASN A 169 7.86 -13.15 -18.40
C ASN A 169 8.39 -14.49 -17.87
N TYR A 170 7.57 -15.53 -17.90
CA TYR A 170 7.93 -16.84 -17.35
C TYR A 170 9.00 -17.58 -18.15
N ALA A 171 9.37 -17.08 -19.33
CA ALA A 171 10.50 -17.58 -20.10
C ALA A 171 11.85 -16.97 -19.66
N ARG A 172 11.85 -16.06 -18.68
CA ARG A 172 13.05 -15.37 -18.16
C ARG A 172 13.10 -15.42 -16.63
N ALA A 173 14.26 -15.09 -16.08
CA ALA A 173 14.43 -14.97 -14.64
C ALA A 173 13.67 -13.75 -14.10
N PRO A 174 12.79 -13.89 -13.10
CA PRO A 174 11.81 -12.88 -12.73
C PRO A 174 12.44 -11.58 -12.20
N GLU A 175 11.74 -10.47 -12.40
CA GLU A 175 12.05 -9.21 -11.70
C GLU A 175 11.84 -9.39 -10.19
N GLY A 176 12.72 -8.79 -9.39
CA GLY A 176 12.50 -8.74 -7.94
C GLY A 176 11.29 -7.87 -7.61
N SER A 177 10.47 -8.24 -6.65
CA SER A 177 9.37 -7.43 -6.15
C SER A 177 9.77 -5.98 -5.88
N ARG A 178 8.83 -5.09 -6.22
CA ARG A 178 8.93 -3.65 -6.13
C ARG A 178 10.12 -3.10 -6.92
N TYR A 179 10.56 -3.81 -7.98
CA TYR A 179 11.63 -3.34 -8.87
C TYR A 179 11.22 -2.11 -9.68
N ARG A 180 9.93 -2.00 -9.99
CA ARG A 180 9.32 -0.87 -10.70
C ARG A 180 8.22 -0.28 -9.83
N HIS A 181 8.15 1.04 -9.74
CA HIS A 181 7.07 1.73 -8.98
C HIS A 181 6.05 2.43 -9.90
N THR A 182 6.23 2.32 -11.21
CA THR A 182 5.39 2.88 -12.27
C THR A 182 5.17 1.85 -13.35
N PHE A 183 4.11 2.00 -14.15
CA PHE A 183 3.95 1.20 -15.36
C PHE A 183 5.15 1.38 -16.30
N PRO A 184 5.64 0.30 -16.94
CA PRO A 184 6.45 0.42 -18.14
C PRO A 184 5.63 1.03 -19.30
N SER A 185 6.31 1.52 -20.34
CA SER A 185 5.64 1.98 -21.55
C SER A 185 4.85 0.86 -22.23
N LYS A 186 3.84 1.21 -23.04
CA LYS A 186 3.03 0.24 -23.79
C LYS A 186 3.89 -0.63 -24.71
N GLU A 187 4.91 -0.04 -25.34
CA GLU A 187 5.84 -0.74 -26.22
C GLU A 187 6.67 -1.76 -25.44
N PHE A 188 7.13 -1.41 -24.24
CA PHE A 188 7.85 -2.34 -23.37
C PHE A 188 6.96 -3.48 -22.89
N LEU A 189 5.73 -3.19 -22.48
CA LEU A 189 4.75 -4.19 -22.06
C LEU A 189 4.49 -5.23 -23.17
N ASP A 190 4.28 -4.76 -24.40
CA ASP A 190 4.00 -5.62 -25.56
C ASP A 190 5.20 -6.48 -25.96
N ALA A 191 6.41 -5.97 -25.78
CA ALA A 191 7.65 -6.64 -26.16
C ALA A 191 8.15 -7.63 -25.10
N GLU A 192 8.10 -7.23 -23.82
CA GLU A 192 8.84 -7.90 -22.75
C GLU A 192 7.95 -8.61 -21.73
N CYS A 193 6.73 -8.12 -21.48
CA CYS A 193 5.86 -8.60 -20.39
C CYS A 193 4.81 -9.60 -20.87
N THR A 194 5.28 -10.73 -21.39
CA THR A 194 4.46 -11.76 -22.05
C THR A 194 3.40 -12.40 -21.16
N ASP A 195 3.58 -12.31 -19.85
CA ASP A 195 2.70 -12.92 -18.84
C ASP A 195 2.00 -11.86 -17.98
N GLY A 196 2.03 -10.60 -18.42
CA GLY A 196 1.30 -9.49 -17.81
C GLY A 196 2.14 -8.63 -16.87
N ILE A 197 1.44 -7.85 -16.05
CA ILE A 197 2.03 -7.05 -14.97
C ILE A 197 1.59 -7.63 -13.63
N ARG A 198 2.56 -7.77 -12.72
CA ARG A 198 2.35 -8.07 -11.32
C ARG A 198 2.31 -6.77 -10.54
N ALA A 199 1.10 -6.37 -10.15
CA ALA A 199 0.89 -5.24 -9.25
C ALA A 199 1.09 -5.71 -7.81
N GLU A 200 1.86 -4.94 -7.05
CA GLU A 200 2.29 -5.31 -5.71
C GLU A 200 2.09 -4.15 -4.74
N MET A 201 1.65 -4.45 -3.52
CA MET A 201 1.50 -3.48 -2.45
C MET A 201 1.97 -4.05 -1.12
N LEU A 202 2.99 -3.44 -0.52
CA LEU A 202 3.44 -3.75 0.83
C LEU A 202 2.78 -2.80 1.82
N PHE A 203 2.21 -3.33 2.90
CA PHE A 203 1.55 -2.53 3.93
C PHE A 203 2.51 -2.08 5.03
N PRO A 204 2.20 -0.99 5.74
CA PRO A 204 2.85 -0.67 7.01
C PRO A 204 2.59 -1.79 8.02
N SER A 205 3.58 -2.09 8.87
CA SER A 205 3.54 -3.22 9.81
C SER A 205 3.81 -2.82 11.27
N CYS A 206 3.93 -1.53 11.55
CA CYS A 206 4.13 -1.01 12.90
C CYS A 206 2.85 -0.29 13.33
N TRP A 207 2.26 -0.72 14.43
CA TRP A 207 0.99 -0.21 14.94
C TRP A 207 1.19 0.53 16.26
N ASN A 208 0.42 1.60 16.46
CA ASN A 208 0.47 2.41 17.68
C ASN A 208 -0.05 1.67 18.93
N GLY A 209 -0.60 0.46 18.76
CA GLY A 209 -1.06 -0.40 19.85
C GLY A 209 -2.42 -0.03 20.41
N LYS A 210 -3.12 0.94 19.80
CA LYS A 210 -4.34 1.52 20.35
C LYS A 210 -5.46 1.64 19.33
N ASP A 211 -5.22 2.32 18.21
CA ASP A 211 -6.29 2.75 17.31
C ASP A 211 -6.51 1.70 16.21
N LEU A 212 -7.72 1.16 16.10
CA LEU A 212 -8.06 0.14 15.08
C LEU A 212 -8.19 0.75 13.67
N ASP A 213 -8.52 2.02 13.64
CA ASP A 213 -8.64 2.92 12.50
C ASP A 213 -8.67 4.37 13.04
N ILE A 214 -8.36 5.34 12.20
CA ILE A 214 -8.39 6.78 12.54
C ILE A 214 -8.93 7.56 11.32
N LEU A 215 -9.23 8.85 11.49
CA LEU A 215 -9.90 9.65 10.44
C LEU A 215 -9.19 9.67 9.08
N ASP A 216 -7.85 9.60 9.06
CA ASP A 216 -7.08 9.54 7.80
C ASP A 216 -6.75 8.10 7.36
N HIS A 217 -7.20 7.10 8.13
CA HIS A 217 -7.02 5.66 7.94
C HIS A 217 -5.56 5.18 7.81
N LYS A 218 -4.59 6.03 8.15
CA LYS A 218 -3.16 5.80 7.90
C LYS A 218 -2.27 6.10 9.11
N SER A 219 -2.57 7.14 9.89
CA SER A 219 -1.67 7.62 10.95
C SER A 219 -1.55 6.68 12.16
N HIS A 220 -2.41 5.68 12.31
CA HIS A 220 -2.30 4.65 13.35
C HIS A 220 -1.28 3.55 13.03
N VAL A 221 -0.78 3.49 11.80
CA VAL A 221 0.24 2.56 11.32
C VAL A 221 1.44 3.26 10.68
N ALA A 222 2.59 2.59 10.69
CA ALA A 222 3.82 3.08 10.07
C ALA A 222 4.61 1.95 9.40
N TYR A 223 5.37 2.29 8.38
CA TYR A 223 6.36 1.40 7.80
C TYR A 223 7.56 1.27 8.73
N PRO A 224 8.15 0.06 8.85
CA PRO A 224 9.40 -0.11 9.55
C PRO A 224 10.57 0.45 8.73
N SER A 225 11.71 0.68 9.37
CA SER A 225 12.83 1.43 8.80
C SER A 225 13.48 0.84 7.53
N MET A 226 13.17 -0.40 7.18
CA MET A 226 13.73 -1.11 6.01
C MET A 226 12.68 -1.68 5.06
N LEU A 227 11.39 -1.36 5.25
CA LEU A 227 10.23 -2.00 4.61
C LEU A 227 10.12 -3.51 4.89
N ASP A 228 11.06 -4.30 4.36
CA ASP A 228 11.13 -5.75 4.49
C ASP A 228 11.73 -6.16 5.86
N GLY A 229 11.28 -5.51 6.94
CA GLY A 229 11.83 -5.62 8.28
C GLY A 229 12.38 -4.29 8.81
N GLY A 230 13.35 -4.36 9.72
CA GLY A 230 13.87 -3.19 10.45
C GLY A 230 12.99 -2.80 11.64
N SER A 231 13.37 -1.72 12.33
CA SER A 231 12.72 -1.29 13.58
C SER A 231 11.45 -0.49 13.31
N CYS A 232 10.48 -0.59 14.23
CA CYS A 232 9.36 0.34 14.24
C CYS A 232 9.80 1.72 14.71
N PRO A 233 9.26 2.80 14.12
CA PRO A 233 9.50 4.14 14.62
C PRO A 233 8.87 4.36 16.00
N ASP A 234 9.34 5.37 16.72
CA ASP A 234 8.78 5.78 18.00
C ASP A 234 7.28 6.06 17.88
N GLY A 235 6.50 5.64 18.88
CA GLY A 235 5.04 5.73 18.89
C GLY A 235 4.31 4.51 18.29
N PHE A 236 5.04 3.56 17.68
CA PHE A 236 4.46 2.35 17.08
C PHE A 236 5.05 1.07 17.71
N PRO A 237 4.71 0.76 18.97
CA PRO A 237 5.37 -0.30 19.74
C PRO A 237 4.97 -1.73 19.32
N VAL A 238 3.91 -1.90 18.54
CA VAL A 238 3.38 -3.22 18.18
C VAL A 238 3.77 -3.58 16.74
N ARG A 239 4.49 -4.69 16.58
CA ARG A 239 4.74 -5.29 15.26
C ARG A 239 3.54 -6.15 14.84
N LEU A 240 3.02 -5.90 13.65
CA LEU A 240 1.99 -6.70 12.98
C LEU A 240 2.62 -7.57 11.88
N PRO A 241 1.95 -8.64 11.41
CA PRO A 241 2.33 -9.30 10.17
C PRO A 241 2.34 -8.26 9.04
N THR A 242 3.40 -8.24 8.24
CA THR A 242 3.43 -7.35 7.08
C THR A 242 2.58 -7.97 5.98
N LEU A 243 1.48 -7.31 5.61
CA LEU A 243 0.72 -7.72 4.43
C LEU A 243 1.46 -7.31 3.17
N PHE A 244 1.55 -8.23 2.22
CA PHE A 244 2.01 -7.94 0.87
C PHE A 244 1.01 -8.52 -0.13
N TYR A 245 0.37 -7.67 -0.92
CA TYR A 245 -0.57 -8.10 -1.94
C TYR A 245 0.14 -8.26 -3.27
N GLU A 246 -0.21 -9.31 -3.99
CA GLU A 246 0.26 -9.58 -5.33
C GLU A 246 -0.94 -9.91 -6.22
N THR A 247 -1.12 -9.15 -7.30
CA THR A 247 -2.17 -9.38 -8.30
C THR A 247 -1.58 -9.35 -9.69
N ILE A 248 -1.89 -10.37 -10.50
CA ILE A 248 -1.45 -10.45 -11.88
C ILE A 248 -2.55 -9.96 -12.82
N TRP A 249 -2.22 -8.97 -13.63
CA TRP A 249 -3.09 -8.43 -14.68
C TRP A 249 -2.55 -8.80 -16.05
N ASN A 250 -3.37 -9.49 -16.85
CA ASN A 250 -3.02 -9.95 -18.20
C ASN A 250 -3.02 -8.80 -19.21
N THR A 251 -2.05 -7.89 -19.08
CA THR A 251 -1.83 -6.79 -20.02
C THR A 251 -1.48 -7.28 -21.42
N TYR A 252 -0.87 -8.47 -21.54
CA TYR A 252 -0.49 -9.06 -22.82
C TYR A 252 -1.70 -9.42 -23.71
N ALA A 253 -2.90 -9.55 -23.14
CA ALA A 253 -4.14 -9.69 -23.91
C ALA A 253 -4.39 -8.50 -24.87
N PHE A 254 -3.77 -7.35 -24.60
CA PHE A 254 -3.87 -6.11 -25.40
C PHE A 254 -2.63 -5.83 -26.25
N LYS A 255 -1.77 -6.84 -26.46
CA LYS A 255 -0.58 -6.72 -27.30
C LYS A 255 -0.94 -6.25 -28.71
N GLY A 256 -0.23 -5.23 -29.21
CA GLY A 256 -0.43 -4.67 -30.55
C GLY A 256 -1.70 -3.83 -30.71
N GLN A 257 -2.51 -3.70 -29.65
CA GLN A 257 -3.63 -2.77 -29.62
C GLN A 257 -3.14 -1.40 -29.15
N ALA A 258 -3.55 -0.35 -29.87
CA ALA A 258 -3.24 1.02 -29.51
C ALA A 258 -4.13 1.49 -28.35
N GLY A 259 -3.51 2.10 -27.34
CA GLY A 259 -4.16 2.49 -26.10
C GLY A 259 -3.18 2.51 -24.93
N GLN A 260 -3.70 2.58 -23.72
CA GLN A 260 -2.91 2.67 -22.49
C GLN A 260 -3.59 1.94 -21.32
N PHE A 261 -2.81 1.60 -20.30
CA PHE A 261 -3.31 1.03 -19.06
C PHE A 261 -3.50 2.11 -18.00
N VAL A 262 -4.62 2.06 -17.29
CA VAL A 262 -5.01 3.08 -16.30
C VAL A 262 -5.70 2.39 -15.14
N TRP A 263 -5.30 2.71 -13.92
CA TRP A 263 -6.02 2.28 -12.72
C TRP A 263 -7.38 2.98 -12.62
N SER A 264 -8.36 2.31 -12.02
CA SER A 264 -9.72 2.83 -11.89
C SER A 264 -9.82 4.15 -11.15
N ASN A 265 -8.84 4.50 -10.31
CA ASN A 265 -8.70 5.81 -9.68
C ASN A 265 -8.17 6.92 -10.63
N GLY A 266 -8.06 6.63 -11.92
CA GLY A 266 -7.66 7.58 -12.96
C GLY A 266 -6.15 7.80 -13.01
N ASP A 267 -5.36 6.84 -12.54
CA ASP A 267 -3.90 6.88 -12.60
C ASP A 267 -3.34 6.12 -13.82
N PRO A 268 -2.76 6.82 -14.82
CA PRO A 268 -2.08 6.21 -15.95
C PRO A 268 -0.59 5.91 -15.67
N THR A 269 -0.08 6.24 -14.47
CA THR A 269 1.36 6.17 -14.16
C THR A 269 1.74 4.91 -13.38
N GLY A 270 0.81 4.33 -12.63
CA GLY A 270 1.04 3.22 -11.71
C GLY A 270 1.30 3.66 -10.26
N CYS A 271 1.69 4.93 -10.04
CA CYS A 271 2.02 5.46 -8.71
C CYS A 271 0.82 5.54 -7.76
N GLY A 272 -0.38 5.66 -8.32
CA GLY A 272 -1.64 5.76 -7.60
C GLY A 272 -2.19 4.41 -7.13
N TYR A 273 -1.46 3.31 -7.36
CA TYR A 273 -1.86 2.01 -6.83
C TYR A 273 -1.87 2.06 -5.30
N HIS A 274 -2.92 1.51 -4.72
CA HIS A 274 -3.13 1.43 -3.28
C HIS A 274 -3.86 0.12 -2.98
N ALA A 275 -3.93 -0.22 -1.71
CA ALA A 275 -4.68 -1.37 -1.26
C ALA A 275 -5.21 -1.15 0.14
N ASP A 276 -6.22 -1.95 0.45
CA ASP A 276 -7.03 -1.78 1.63
C ASP A 276 -7.20 -3.13 2.32
N PHE A 277 -7.29 -3.08 3.64
CA PHE A 277 -7.45 -4.25 4.48
C PHE A 277 -8.48 -4.00 5.56
N MET A 278 -9.42 -4.93 5.71
CA MET A 278 -10.21 -5.09 6.93
C MET A 278 -10.02 -6.48 7.48
N ASN A 279 -9.64 -6.54 8.76
CA ASN A 279 -9.48 -7.81 9.44
C ASN A 279 -10.83 -8.54 9.55
N GLY A 280 -10.84 -9.82 9.18
CA GLY A 280 -11.95 -10.74 9.37
C GLY A 280 -11.47 -12.13 9.83
N TRP A 281 -10.24 -12.21 10.34
CA TRP A 281 -9.74 -13.41 10.99
C TRP A 281 -10.38 -13.62 12.36
N ASP A 282 -10.51 -14.88 12.75
CA ASP A 282 -10.52 -15.21 14.17
C ASP A 282 -9.14 -14.89 14.78
N ILE A 283 -9.13 -14.11 15.87
CA ILE A 283 -7.89 -13.49 16.39
C ILE A 283 -6.95 -14.55 16.97
N ASP A 284 -7.48 -15.53 17.69
CA ASP A 284 -6.68 -16.60 18.28
C ASP A 284 -6.11 -17.51 17.19
N THR A 285 -6.90 -17.80 16.16
CA THR A 285 -6.46 -18.56 14.99
C THR A 285 -5.35 -17.83 14.24
N LEU A 286 -5.49 -16.52 13.99
CA LEU A 286 -4.44 -15.73 13.34
C LEU A 286 -3.18 -15.65 14.21
N GLN A 287 -3.30 -15.45 15.52
CA GLN A 287 -2.13 -15.45 16.40
C GLN A 287 -1.44 -16.81 16.41
N SER A 288 -2.20 -17.91 16.44
CA SER A 288 -1.64 -19.26 16.32
C SER A 288 -0.91 -19.45 14.99
N ALA A 289 -1.45 -18.92 13.89
CA ALA A 289 -0.79 -18.94 12.58
C ALA A 289 0.51 -18.12 12.59
N VAL A 290 0.50 -16.91 13.15
CA VAL A 290 1.70 -16.08 13.35
C VAL A 290 2.78 -16.82 14.14
N ASP A 291 2.39 -17.54 15.19
CA ASP A 291 3.33 -18.21 16.08
C ASP A 291 3.90 -19.52 15.49
N THR A 292 3.22 -20.13 14.51
CA THR A 292 3.51 -21.51 14.08
C THR A 292 3.72 -21.72 12.57
N CYS A 293 3.10 -20.92 11.70
CA CYS A 293 3.21 -21.03 10.24
C CYS A 293 4.53 -20.44 9.73
N THR A 294 5.66 -21.05 10.09
CA THR A 294 7.01 -20.52 9.83
C THR A 294 7.78 -21.22 8.72
N ASN A 295 7.10 -22.08 7.95
CA ASN A 295 7.73 -22.82 6.86
C ASN A 295 8.15 -21.89 5.71
N LEU A 296 9.40 -22.03 5.25
CA LEU A 296 9.98 -21.22 4.17
C LEU A 296 9.33 -21.46 2.79
N SER A 297 8.51 -22.50 2.62
CA SER A 297 7.71 -22.68 1.41
C SER A 297 6.63 -21.61 1.25
N GLY A 298 6.19 -21.00 2.36
CA GLY A 298 5.06 -20.09 2.43
C GLY A 298 3.73 -20.69 1.94
N ARG A 299 3.63 -22.01 1.81
CA ARG A 299 2.40 -22.68 1.37
C ARG A 299 1.46 -22.89 2.56
N THR A 300 0.17 -22.64 2.35
CA THR A 300 -0.85 -22.86 3.39
C THR A 300 -0.93 -24.33 3.81
N GLU A 301 -0.67 -25.26 2.88
CA GLU A 301 -0.71 -26.71 3.16
C GLU A 301 0.34 -27.15 4.18
N ASP A 302 1.43 -26.39 4.31
CA ASP A 302 2.53 -26.70 5.22
C ASP A 302 2.31 -26.12 6.63
N CYS A 303 1.22 -25.37 6.85
CA CYS A 303 0.89 -24.86 8.17
C CYS A 303 -0.15 -25.74 8.91
N PRO A 304 0.16 -26.24 10.12
CA PRO A 304 -0.76 -27.08 10.88
C PRO A 304 -2.05 -26.35 11.30
N VAL A 305 -2.03 -25.03 11.45
CA VAL A 305 -3.23 -24.23 11.79
C VAL A 305 -4.28 -24.30 10.70
N PHE A 306 -3.86 -24.44 9.43
CA PHE A 306 -4.78 -24.47 8.30
C PHE A 306 -5.25 -25.88 7.92
N ALA A 307 -4.67 -26.90 8.53
CA ALA A 307 -4.90 -28.30 8.19
C ALA A 307 -6.40 -28.66 8.27
N GLY A 308 -6.92 -29.26 7.19
CA GLY A 308 -8.30 -29.73 7.11
C GLY A 308 -9.37 -28.66 6.86
N ARG A 309 -8.98 -27.39 6.67
CA ARG A 309 -9.91 -26.27 6.39
C ARG A 309 -9.52 -25.45 5.15
N LEU A 310 -8.66 -26.00 4.31
CA LEU A 310 -8.33 -25.41 3.01
C LEU A 310 -9.39 -25.78 1.98
N GLN A 311 -9.86 -24.80 1.24
CA GLN A 311 -10.84 -24.98 0.17
C GLN A 311 -10.20 -24.99 -1.21
N SER A 312 -10.87 -25.66 -2.16
CA SER A 312 -10.46 -25.69 -3.56
C SER A 312 -10.57 -24.32 -4.23
N GLU A 313 -9.81 -24.10 -5.29
CA GLU A 313 -9.88 -22.88 -6.11
C GLU A 313 -11.29 -22.63 -6.64
N GLN A 314 -11.99 -23.68 -7.08
CA GLN A 314 -13.38 -23.56 -7.54
C GLN A 314 -14.33 -23.04 -6.45
N LYS A 315 -14.14 -23.45 -5.19
CA LYS A 315 -14.98 -22.99 -4.07
C LYS A 315 -14.69 -21.53 -3.75
N GLN A 316 -13.42 -21.14 -3.74
CA GLN A 316 -13.00 -19.74 -3.63
C GLN A 316 -13.63 -18.88 -4.75
N ASP A 317 -13.49 -19.31 -6.00
CA ASP A 317 -14.04 -18.64 -7.18
C ASP A 317 -15.56 -18.50 -7.15
N SER A 318 -16.27 -19.44 -6.50
CA SER A 318 -17.73 -19.40 -6.37
C SER A 318 -18.22 -18.36 -5.37
N CYS A 319 -17.35 -17.87 -4.48
CA CYS A 319 -17.74 -16.91 -3.46
C CYS A 319 -17.98 -15.53 -4.07
N LYS A 320 -19.16 -14.96 -3.86
CA LYS A 320 -19.60 -13.67 -4.42
C LYS A 320 -20.44 -12.91 -3.40
N VAL A 321 -20.31 -11.58 -3.39
CA VAL A 321 -21.29 -10.72 -2.75
C VAL A 321 -22.63 -10.94 -3.45
N GLU A 322 -23.65 -11.39 -2.73
CA GLU A 322 -24.93 -11.80 -3.33
C GLU A 322 -25.66 -10.63 -3.97
N LYS A 323 -25.57 -9.44 -3.37
CA LYS A 323 -26.30 -8.26 -3.80
C LYS A 323 -25.51 -6.99 -3.56
N LEU A 324 -25.17 -6.31 -4.65
CA LEU A 324 -24.61 -4.97 -4.60
C LEU A 324 -25.69 -3.93 -4.23
N PRO A 325 -25.32 -2.82 -3.56
CA PRO A 325 -26.25 -1.73 -3.30
C PRO A 325 -26.86 -1.15 -4.57
N LYS A 326 -28.16 -0.81 -4.52
CA LYS A 326 -28.92 -0.30 -5.69
C LYS A 326 -28.34 0.96 -6.32
N PHE A 327 -27.63 1.78 -5.55
CA PHE A 327 -26.99 2.99 -6.08
C PHE A 327 -25.82 2.67 -7.05
N LEU A 328 -25.44 1.40 -7.19
CA LEU A 328 -24.46 0.91 -8.16
C LEU A 328 -25.12 0.21 -9.37
N ASP A 329 -26.45 0.16 -9.47
CA ASP A 329 -27.14 -0.57 -10.56
C ASP A 329 -26.80 -0.02 -11.97
N SER A 330 -26.35 1.24 -12.06
CA SER A 330 -25.92 1.89 -13.31
C SER A 330 -24.43 1.71 -13.63
N ASP A 331 -23.63 1.15 -12.72
CA ASP A 331 -22.20 0.98 -12.92
C ASP A 331 -21.90 -0.14 -13.92
N ASN A 332 -20.99 0.15 -14.85
CA ASN A 332 -20.38 -0.86 -15.72
C ASN A 332 -18.86 -0.89 -15.50
N CYS A 333 -18.44 -1.40 -14.34
CA CYS A 333 -17.02 -1.39 -13.98
C CYS A 333 -16.15 -2.40 -14.76
N ALA A 334 -16.76 -3.40 -15.40
CA ALA A 334 -16.04 -4.34 -16.27
C ALA A 334 -15.80 -3.77 -17.67
N GLY A 335 -16.73 -2.95 -18.17
CA GLY A 335 -16.74 -2.49 -19.55
C GLY A 335 -17.14 -3.59 -20.55
N PRO A 336 -17.04 -3.31 -21.86
CA PRO A 336 -16.61 -2.05 -22.44
C PRO A 336 -17.53 -0.87 -22.06
N ALA A 337 -16.95 0.28 -21.66
CA ALA A 337 -17.67 1.48 -21.24
C ALA A 337 -17.06 2.76 -21.85
N ASN A 338 -17.78 3.88 -21.78
CA ASN A 338 -17.28 5.20 -22.20
C ASN A 338 -16.68 5.92 -20.99
N GLY A 339 -15.39 5.76 -20.73
CA GLY A 339 -14.71 6.27 -19.52
C GLY A 339 -14.62 5.24 -18.40
N LEU A 340 -13.94 5.58 -17.29
CA LEU A 340 -13.80 4.70 -16.13
C LEU A 340 -15.13 4.60 -15.34
N CYS A 341 -15.29 3.52 -14.56
CA CYS A 341 -16.48 3.32 -13.72
C CYS A 341 -16.73 4.54 -12.81
N GLY A 342 -17.98 4.95 -12.66
CA GLY A 342 -18.33 6.15 -11.88
C GLY A 342 -17.92 7.47 -12.53
N ASN A 343 -17.57 7.46 -13.83
CA ASN A 343 -17.11 8.62 -14.59
C ASN A 343 -15.83 9.25 -14.03
N ASN A 344 -14.96 8.43 -13.43
CA ASN A 344 -13.74 8.92 -12.83
C ASN A 344 -12.75 9.46 -13.89
N PRO A 345 -12.31 10.73 -13.83
CA PRO A 345 -11.42 11.30 -14.84
C PRO A 345 -9.99 10.75 -14.73
N ILE A 346 -9.34 10.58 -15.88
CA ILE A 346 -7.90 10.26 -15.94
C ILE A 346 -7.10 11.53 -15.66
N GLN A 347 -6.18 11.46 -14.70
CA GLN A 347 -5.31 12.57 -14.31
C GLN A 347 -3.85 12.15 -14.51
N TYR A 348 -3.19 12.73 -15.52
CA TYR A 348 -1.88 12.28 -16.01
C TYR A 348 -0.67 12.66 -15.14
N GLY A 349 -0.84 13.58 -14.19
CA GLY A 349 0.28 14.13 -13.42
C GLY A 349 1.19 15.05 -14.25
N PRO A 350 2.39 15.39 -13.74
CA PRO A 350 3.02 14.85 -12.54
C PRO A 350 2.47 15.42 -11.22
N GLU A 351 1.57 16.39 -11.28
CA GLU A 351 0.92 16.96 -10.12
C GLU A 351 0.09 15.90 -9.37
N TYR A 352 -0.03 16.11 -8.07
CA TYR A 352 -0.93 15.32 -7.22
C TYR A 352 -2.36 15.43 -7.77
N ALA A 353 -3.02 14.29 -7.95
CA ALA A 353 -4.36 14.26 -8.51
C ALA A 353 -5.35 14.96 -7.58
N LYS A 354 -6.30 15.69 -8.16
CA LYS A 354 -7.38 16.30 -7.39
C LYS A 354 -8.32 15.20 -6.88
N PRO A 355 -8.82 15.31 -5.64
CA PRO A 355 -9.88 14.43 -5.17
C PRO A 355 -11.09 14.53 -6.09
N ASN A 356 -11.64 13.37 -6.46
CA ASN A 356 -12.86 13.30 -7.24
C ASN A 356 -14.03 13.09 -6.28
N ALA A 357 -15.12 13.82 -6.49
CA ALA A 357 -16.33 13.63 -5.70
C ALA A 357 -16.88 12.20 -5.92
N PRO A 358 -17.56 11.59 -4.93
CA PRO A 358 -18.28 10.33 -5.11
C PRO A 358 -19.41 10.47 -6.14
N SER A 359 -19.06 10.28 -7.42
CA SER A 359 -19.92 10.11 -8.62
C SER A 359 -20.92 11.22 -8.98
N GLY A 360 -20.90 11.62 -10.25
CA GLY A 360 -22.03 12.23 -10.96
C GLY A 360 -22.40 11.42 -12.22
N ASP A 361 -23.66 11.51 -12.66
CA ASP A 361 -24.28 10.69 -13.72
C ASP A 361 -23.75 10.90 -15.15
N LYS A 362 -22.73 11.75 -15.37
CA LYS A 362 -22.26 12.08 -16.73
C LYS A 362 -20.76 11.88 -16.90
N PRO A 363 -20.31 11.17 -17.96
CA PRO A 363 -18.90 11.11 -18.32
C PRO A 363 -18.37 12.51 -18.59
N GLU A 364 -17.42 12.98 -17.78
CA GLU A 364 -16.64 14.17 -18.12
C GLU A 364 -15.57 13.76 -19.15
N ALA A 365 -15.91 14.00 -20.42
CA ALA A 365 -15.06 13.88 -21.61
C ALA A 365 -14.56 12.46 -21.98
N LYS A 366 -14.32 12.29 -23.29
CA LYS A 366 -13.56 11.13 -23.78
C LYS A 366 -12.15 11.22 -23.18
N PRO A 367 -11.59 10.11 -22.66
CA PRO A 367 -10.21 10.14 -22.22
C PRO A 367 -9.32 10.47 -23.43
N THR A 368 -8.70 11.65 -23.41
CA THR A 368 -7.67 11.99 -24.39
C THR A 368 -6.47 11.13 -24.06
N LEU A 369 -6.05 10.25 -24.95
CA LEU A 369 -4.77 9.55 -24.80
C LEU A 369 -3.66 10.60 -24.71
N SER A 370 -2.97 10.63 -23.57
CA SER A 370 -1.79 11.46 -23.36
C SER A 370 -0.68 10.54 -22.89
N SER A 371 0.50 10.67 -23.48
CA SER A 371 1.67 9.96 -22.99
C SER A 371 2.18 10.67 -21.75
N ALA A 372 1.72 10.26 -20.55
CA ALA A 372 2.58 10.44 -19.39
C ALA A 372 3.94 9.80 -19.73
N SER A 373 5.05 10.50 -19.52
CA SER A 373 6.37 9.97 -19.83
C SER A 373 6.67 8.82 -18.86
N LEU A 374 6.36 7.59 -19.27
CA LEU A 374 6.62 6.40 -18.47
C LEU A 374 8.09 6.01 -18.59
N PRO A 375 8.78 5.70 -17.48
CA PRO A 375 10.17 5.32 -17.53
C PRO A 375 10.30 3.98 -18.25
N THR A 376 11.30 3.89 -19.13
CA THR A 376 11.71 2.63 -19.74
C THR A 376 12.90 2.08 -18.96
N LEU A 377 12.62 1.29 -17.93
CA LEU A 377 13.66 0.52 -17.25
C LEU A 377 13.84 -0.83 -17.97
N SER A 378 15.07 -1.17 -18.33
CA SER A 378 15.38 -2.47 -18.93
C SER A 378 15.02 -3.61 -17.97
N TYR A 379 14.60 -4.75 -18.51
CA TYR A 379 14.39 -5.95 -17.71
C TYR A 379 15.66 -6.33 -16.95
N ALA A 380 15.55 -6.62 -15.65
CA ALA A 380 16.65 -7.13 -14.85
C ALA A 380 16.17 -8.21 -13.88
N PRO A 381 16.88 -9.36 -13.78
CA PRO A 381 16.50 -10.40 -12.84
C PRO A 381 16.74 -9.95 -11.41
N ALA A 382 15.96 -10.51 -10.48
CA ALA A 382 16.24 -10.41 -9.05
C ALA A 382 17.65 -10.91 -8.74
N ARG A 383 18.35 -10.25 -7.80
CA ARG A 383 19.73 -10.61 -7.43
C ARG A 383 19.81 -11.31 -6.09
N SER A 384 18.73 -11.33 -5.32
CA SER A 384 18.65 -11.93 -4.00
C SER A 384 17.22 -12.35 -3.66
N MET A 385 17.08 -13.12 -2.59
CA MET A 385 15.78 -13.47 -1.99
C MET A 385 15.66 -12.69 -0.69
N GLY A 386 14.60 -11.91 -0.55
CA GLY A 386 14.22 -11.24 0.69
C GLY A 386 13.32 -12.13 1.53
N ALA A 387 12.86 -11.57 2.66
CA ALA A 387 11.92 -12.24 3.55
C ALA A 387 10.68 -12.72 2.79
N GLY A 388 10.23 -13.94 3.10
CA GLY A 388 9.06 -14.51 2.46
C GLY A 388 9.29 -15.10 1.06
N GLY A 389 10.53 -15.43 0.70
CA GLY A 389 10.86 -15.90 -0.65
C GLY A 389 10.59 -14.87 -1.74
N ILE A 390 10.37 -13.61 -1.35
CA ILE A 390 10.15 -12.50 -2.25
C ILE A 390 11.47 -12.25 -2.97
N SER A 391 11.49 -12.46 -4.28
CA SER A 391 12.64 -12.08 -5.10
C SER A 391 12.84 -10.58 -4.91
N VAL A 392 14.01 -10.14 -4.48
CA VAL A 392 14.31 -8.71 -4.29
C VAL A 392 15.51 -8.35 -5.13
N TYR A 393 15.52 -7.14 -5.68
CA TYR A 393 16.63 -6.74 -6.51
C TYR A 393 17.93 -6.63 -5.69
N ASN A 394 17.87 -6.29 -4.39
CA ASN A 394 19.01 -6.36 -3.46
C ASN A 394 18.57 -6.44 -1.99
N VAL A 395 18.89 -7.53 -1.27
CA VAL A 395 18.99 -7.56 0.19
C VAL A 395 20.22 -8.39 0.62
N ALA A 396 20.93 -7.82 1.60
CA ALA A 396 22.03 -8.33 2.43
C ALA A 396 23.50 -8.07 2.03
N ASP A 397 24.13 -7.32 2.94
CA ASP A 397 25.54 -7.18 3.30
C ASP A 397 26.54 -6.42 2.43
N LYS A 398 27.33 -5.59 3.12
CA LYS A 398 28.51 -4.90 2.60
C LYS A 398 29.35 -5.90 1.80
N PRO A 399 29.90 -5.50 0.63
CA PRO A 399 30.93 -6.32 0.01
C PRO A 399 32.06 -6.55 1.02
N THR A 400 32.39 -7.81 1.25
CA THR A 400 33.61 -8.21 1.96
C THR A 400 34.78 -7.50 1.26
N PRO A 401 35.73 -6.88 1.98
CA PRO A 401 36.70 -6.00 1.33
C PRO A 401 37.61 -6.83 0.43
N ALA A 402 37.46 -6.69 -0.89
CA ALA A 402 38.35 -7.26 -1.87
C ALA A 402 39.07 -6.14 -2.63
N ALA A 403 40.37 -6.07 -2.33
CA ALA A 403 41.44 -5.36 -3.01
C ALA A 403 41.37 -3.82 -3.03
N GLU A 404 42.40 -3.22 -2.43
CA GLU A 404 42.85 -1.86 -2.71
C GLU A 404 42.87 -1.60 -4.21
N TYR A 405 41.86 -0.89 -4.73
CA TYR A 405 42.03 -0.15 -5.97
C TYR A 405 42.68 1.17 -5.62
N ASN A 406 44.01 1.18 -5.78
CA ASN A 406 44.80 2.41 -5.81
C ASN A 406 44.24 3.36 -6.88
N SER A 407 44.03 4.60 -6.42
CA SER A 407 44.02 5.86 -7.17
C SER A 407 43.05 6.02 -8.36
N TYR A 408 42.00 6.82 -8.15
CA TYR A 408 41.50 7.74 -9.17
C TYR A 408 42.19 9.12 -9.00
N PRO A 409 42.38 9.89 -10.08
CA PRO A 409 43.18 11.10 -10.08
C PRO A 409 42.52 12.24 -9.30
N GLU A 410 43.36 13.06 -8.65
CA GLU A 410 42.97 14.25 -7.89
C GLU A 410 42.04 15.16 -8.70
N ILE A 411 40.84 15.39 -8.14
CA ILE A 411 39.98 16.49 -8.54
C ILE A 411 40.41 17.69 -7.69
N THR A 412 40.79 18.77 -8.36
CA THR A 412 41.16 20.06 -7.76
C THR A 412 40.11 20.56 -6.76
N PRO A 413 40.50 21.18 -5.63
CA PRO A 413 39.55 21.63 -4.62
C PRO A 413 38.66 22.76 -5.15
N ALA A 414 37.34 22.61 -5.02
CA ALA A 414 36.40 23.72 -5.13
C ALA A 414 36.55 24.66 -3.90
N ALA A 415 36.34 25.95 -4.12
CA ALA A 415 36.56 27.03 -3.18
C ALA A 415 35.75 26.91 -1.87
N GLN A 416 36.33 27.39 -0.77
CA GLN A 416 35.72 27.42 0.56
C GLN A 416 34.39 28.20 0.59
N PRO A 417 33.37 27.71 1.31
CA PRO A 417 32.14 28.45 1.55
C PRO A 417 32.36 29.65 2.49
N PRO A 418 31.55 30.73 2.39
CA PRO A 418 31.64 31.87 3.30
C PRO A 418 31.18 31.50 4.72
N LYS A 419 31.71 32.23 5.70
CA LYS A 419 31.45 32.09 7.14
C LYS A 419 29.96 32.12 7.49
N GLU A 420 29.60 31.27 8.46
CA GLU A 420 28.29 31.15 9.11
C GLU A 420 27.63 32.50 9.41
N ALA A 421 26.36 32.63 9.01
CA ALA A 421 25.48 33.66 9.51
C ALA A 421 24.85 33.22 10.84
N VAL A 422 24.85 34.16 11.78
CA VAL A 422 24.40 34.06 13.17
C VAL A 422 22.93 33.61 13.24
N LYS A 423 22.61 32.71 14.18
CA LYS A 423 21.25 32.37 14.58
C LYS A 423 20.55 33.59 15.17
N GLU A 424 19.49 34.05 14.52
CA GLU A 424 18.55 35.01 15.10
C GLU A 424 17.30 34.22 15.55
N GLU A 425 16.96 34.31 16.84
CA GLU A 425 15.75 33.72 17.41
C GLU A 425 14.50 34.42 16.86
N ALA A 426 13.48 33.63 16.50
CA ALA A 426 12.19 34.17 16.08
C ALA A 426 11.50 34.91 17.25
N PRO A 427 10.78 36.02 17.00
CA PRO A 427 10.02 36.72 18.03
C PRO A 427 8.89 35.83 18.56
N LYS A 428 8.67 35.87 19.88
CA LYS A 428 7.45 35.36 20.50
C LYS A 428 6.34 36.37 20.25
N ASP A 429 5.44 36.08 19.31
CA ASP A 429 4.24 36.89 19.11
C ASP A 429 3.11 36.47 20.07
N GLU A 430 2.59 37.47 20.79
CA GLU A 430 1.63 37.38 21.90
C GLU A 430 0.15 37.29 21.45
N LYS A 431 -0.15 36.71 20.28
CA LYS A 431 -1.53 36.51 19.84
C LYS A 431 -1.70 35.15 19.19
N ASP A 432 -2.47 34.29 19.84
CA ASP A 432 -2.86 32.96 19.38
C ASP A 432 -3.57 33.06 18.01
N ASP A 433 -2.80 32.83 16.95
CA ASP A 433 -3.18 32.93 15.55
C ASP A 433 -3.54 31.56 14.94
N GLY A 434 -3.67 30.51 15.77
CA GLY A 434 -4.17 29.19 15.39
C GLY A 434 -3.22 28.37 14.53
N ILE A 435 -1.93 28.73 14.48
CA ILE A 435 -0.90 27.99 13.74
C ILE A 435 -0.51 26.76 14.55
N VAL A 436 -0.84 25.57 14.03
CA VAL A 436 -0.58 24.28 14.69
C VAL A 436 0.74 23.63 14.28
N SER A 437 1.31 24.04 13.15
CA SER A 437 2.64 23.57 12.71
C SER A 437 3.24 24.52 11.68
N THR A 438 4.57 24.57 11.61
CA THR A 438 5.29 25.26 10.54
C THR A 438 6.31 24.32 9.90
N THR A 439 6.49 24.45 8.59
CA THR A 439 7.53 23.73 7.85
C THR A 439 8.18 24.67 6.85
N THR A 440 9.50 24.57 6.71
CA THR A 440 10.27 25.34 5.75
C THR A 440 10.73 24.48 4.59
N TYR A 441 10.73 25.06 3.38
CA TYR A 441 11.42 24.48 2.24
C TYR A 441 12.09 25.58 1.42
N THR A 442 13.14 25.21 0.70
CA THR A 442 13.89 26.13 -0.15
C THR A 442 13.65 25.79 -1.61
N LYS A 443 13.28 26.79 -2.41
CA LYS A 443 13.18 26.67 -3.86
C LYS A 443 13.82 27.88 -4.51
N ASP A 444 14.65 27.65 -5.52
CA ASP A 444 15.35 28.70 -6.28
C ASP A 444 16.15 29.69 -5.39
N GLY A 445 16.71 29.19 -4.28
CA GLY A 445 17.49 29.99 -3.33
C GLY A 445 16.65 30.84 -2.36
N VAL A 446 15.32 30.72 -2.39
CA VAL A 446 14.40 31.42 -1.48
C VAL A 446 13.81 30.42 -0.47
N VAL A 447 13.86 30.77 0.81
CA VAL A 447 13.27 29.97 1.89
C VAL A 447 11.81 30.38 2.08
N TYR A 448 10.91 29.41 1.94
CA TYR A 448 9.48 29.56 2.18
C TYR A 448 9.15 28.95 3.54
N VAL A 449 8.47 29.73 4.39
CA VAL A 449 7.87 29.24 5.64
C VAL A 449 6.39 28.97 5.38
N VAL A 450 5.97 27.72 5.52
CA VAL A 450 4.57 27.30 5.41
C VAL A 450 4.03 27.12 6.82
N ALA A 451 2.99 27.88 7.19
CA ALA A 451 2.28 27.72 8.44
C ALA A 451 0.95 27.00 8.21
N ILE A 452 0.71 25.93 8.98
CA ILE A 452 -0.55 25.19 9.00
C ILE A 452 -1.42 25.80 10.10
N LYS A 453 -2.61 26.26 9.74
CA LYS A 453 -3.58 26.86 10.66
C LYS A 453 -4.83 26.01 10.76
N GLU A 454 -5.26 25.70 11.99
CA GLU A 454 -6.58 25.13 12.22
C GLU A 454 -7.65 26.23 12.12
N VAL A 455 -8.72 25.95 11.38
CA VAL A 455 -9.88 26.85 11.25
C VAL A 455 -11.13 26.07 11.62
N GLU A 456 -11.81 26.49 12.69
CA GLU A 456 -13.13 25.95 13.03
C GLU A 456 -14.16 26.36 11.96
N VAL A 457 -14.75 25.37 11.29
CA VAL A 457 -15.84 25.59 10.33
C VAL A 457 -17.16 25.17 10.99
N TYR A 458 -18.05 26.13 11.22
CA TYR A 458 -19.40 25.86 11.73
C TYR A 458 -20.35 25.55 10.57
N VAL A 459 -20.92 24.34 10.57
CA VAL A 459 -22.01 23.95 9.66
C VAL A 459 -23.33 24.12 10.39
N THR A 460 -24.19 25.03 9.92
CA THR A 460 -25.56 25.16 10.41
C THR A 460 -26.46 24.09 9.76
N ASP A 461 -26.82 23.07 10.53
CA ASP A 461 -27.88 22.11 10.20
C ASP A 461 -29.28 22.79 10.24
N PRO A 462 -30.04 22.86 9.13
CA PRO A 462 -31.36 23.47 9.12
C PRO A 462 -32.45 22.69 9.86
N LEU A 463 -32.17 21.48 10.38
CA LEU A 463 -33.19 20.56 10.88
C LEU A 463 -33.05 20.15 12.35
N ARG A 464 -32.70 21.07 13.27
CA ARG A 464 -32.97 20.88 14.71
C ARG A 464 -33.62 22.10 15.38
N ARG A 465 -34.93 21.98 15.61
CA ARG A 465 -35.69 22.84 16.53
C ARG A 465 -35.14 22.71 17.95
N ARG A 466 -35.01 23.87 18.59
CA ARG A 466 -34.51 24.13 19.96
C ARG A 466 -35.23 23.30 21.04
N HIS A 467 -34.45 22.75 21.96
CA HIS A 467 -34.83 22.69 23.38
C HIS A 467 -33.68 23.25 24.22
N ALA A 468 -33.84 24.50 24.64
CA ALA A 468 -32.96 25.14 25.61
C ALA A 468 -33.38 24.69 27.01
N HIS A 469 -32.54 23.89 27.68
CA HIS A 469 -32.63 23.70 29.13
C HIS A 469 -31.70 24.71 29.81
N ALA A 470 -32.30 25.73 30.41
CA ALA A 470 -31.64 26.68 31.28
C ALA A 470 -31.28 26.00 32.60
N HIS A 471 -29.98 25.80 32.86
CA HIS A 471 -29.51 25.53 34.22
C HIS A 471 -28.94 26.80 34.83
N ARG A 472 -29.78 27.40 35.67
CA ARG A 472 -29.47 28.48 36.60
C ARG A 472 -28.77 27.87 37.82
N ARG A 473 -27.53 28.27 38.13
CA ARG A 473 -26.96 28.17 39.47
C ARG A 473 -26.27 29.48 39.85
N ASN A 474 -26.99 30.26 40.66
CA ASN A 474 -26.40 31.20 41.60
C ASN A 474 -25.65 30.41 42.68
N ILE A 475 -24.48 30.89 43.08
CA ILE A 475 -24.03 31.07 44.48
C ILE A 475 -22.96 32.17 44.43
N GLY A 476 -23.06 33.13 45.34
CA GLY A 476 -22.33 34.39 45.30
C GLY A 476 -21.23 34.54 46.36
N LYS A 477 -20.57 35.70 46.25
CA LYS A 477 -19.90 36.53 47.28
C LYS A 477 -18.85 35.84 48.17
N HIS A 478 -17.58 36.22 47.99
CA HIS A 478 -17.02 37.40 48.65
C HIS A 478 -15.83 37.96 47.87
#